data_AF-A0A2L1S419-F1
#
_entry.id   AF-A0A2L1S419-F1
#
_cell.length_a   1.000
_cell.length_b   1.000
_cell.length_c   1.000
_cell.angle_alpha   90.00
_cell.angle_beta   90.00
_cell.angle_gamma   90.00
#
_symmetry.space_group_name_H-M   'P 1'
#
loop_
_entity.id
_entity.type
_entity.pdbx_description
1 polymer ?
#
loop_
_entity_poly.entity_id
_entity_poly.type
_entity_poly.pdbx_seq_one_letter_code
_entity_poly.pdbx_strand_id
1 'polypeptide(L)'
;MAEEGQPGVGQSRAHTVCGSAVDSLVSWAAHCDVVPRIDLAKLPANEKTRHPETVFVSLLFSRLRPSRDSALLSQPRRQWAGRRAVARSVDLARSGCDHALGLDLGIGHGQRKDTKDAKDGCNNKNGAGRHRKPPNSDGFHFPPARRRRLDQDQQICRIFPGGAAREGTIGSCQSIQEQEGISPVSNSSTSPIDPVKLDKLGEVAIKVGLQLAEGQDLIITAPMTAAPLVRRITEHAYKAGAGLVTTIYSDEEATLSRFRHARDASFDRAAGWLYAGMAEAYKNNAARLAISGDNPMMLANEDPEKVSRANRANSAAYRPALELITGFDINWNIVSYPTPNWAKLVFPNDPEDVAIAKLADAIFKASRVDQPDPIAAWKAHNANLQARWTWLNGKKFSALKYTGPGTDLTVGLADGHRWKGGASEAKNGVTCNPNIPTEEVFTTPHRLRVEGTVSATKPLSHNGTLIENIQARFEEGRMVELKATKGENVFNKVLDTDEGARRLGEVALVPHSSPISASGILFYNTLYDENASCHIAMGQCYADCFEGGKDLTSDQIFAQGGNKSLIHIDWMIGSDQVDIDGVHADGSTEPVMRKGEWAF
;
A
#
# COMPACT_ATOMS: atom_id res chain seq x y z
N MET A 1 3.49 -39.40 -50.96
CA MET A 1 3.74 -40.81 -51.29
C MET A 1 4.41 -41.45 -50.08
N ALA A 2 4.22 -42.75 -49.86
CA ALA A 2 5.14 -43.56 -49.04
C ALA A 2 6.52 -43.63 -49.75
N GLU A 3 7.60 -44.23 -49.23
CA GLU A 3 7.68 -45.43 -48.38
C GLU A 3 9.06 -45.53 -47.66
N GLU A 4 9.37 -46.69 -47.08
CA GLU A 4 10.31 -46.90 -45.96
C GLU A 4 11.80 -47.11 -46.33
N GLY A 5 12.68 -47.11 -45.29
CA GLY A 5 14.08 -47.55 -45.41
C GLY A 5 14.91 -47.48 -44.11
N GLN A 6 14.89 -48.55 -43.30
CA GLN A 6 15.89 -48.86 -42.23
C GLN A 6 16.90 -49.93 -42.75
N PRO A 7 17.92 -50.43 -42.00
CA PRO A 7 18.48 -50.07 -40.67
C PRO A 7 20.05 -49.94 -40.65
N GLY A 8 20.68 -49.69 -39.47
CA GLY A 8 22.04 -50.20 -39.23
C GLY A 8 23.02 -49.47 -38.26
N VAL A 9 23.05 -49.90 -36.99
CA VAL A 9 24.23 -50.07 -36.08
C VAL A 9 25.34 -48.99 -35.94
N GLY A 10 25.63 -48.57 -34.70
CA GLY A 10 26.97 -48.05 -34.32
C GLY A 10 27.04 -47.19 -33.04
N GLN A 11 27.64 -47.69 -31.96
CA GLN A 11 27.88 -46.93 -30.72
C GLN A 11 29.17 -46.07 -30.79
N SER A 12 29.17 -44.86 -30.21
CA SER A 12 30.07 -44.45 -29.10
C SER A 12 30.20 -42.91 -28.97
N ARG A 13 30.79 -42.48 -27.84
CA ARG A 13 31.19 -41.11 -27.44
C ARG A 13 30.10 -40.20 -26.85
N ALA A 14 30.00 -40.25 -25.52
CA ALA A 14 29.57 -39.13 -24.69
C ALA A 14 30.63 -38.89 -23.60
N HIS A 15 31.49 -37.89 -23.79
CA HIS A 15 32.31 -37.29 -22.73
C HIS A 15 32.69 -35.86 -23.13
N THR A 16 32.78 -35.00 -22.11
CA THR A 16 33.18 -33.57 -22.12
C THR A 16 32.01 -32.59 -22.20
N VAL A 17 31.58 -32.13 -21.01
CA VAL A 17 31.33 -30.73 -20.57
C VAL A 17 30.56 -30.85 -19.23
N CYS A 18 31.30 -31.05 -18.13
CA CYS A 18 30.80 -30.88 -16.76
C CYS A 18 31.96 -30.76 -15.76
N GLY A 19 32.90 -29.84 -16.05
CA GLY A 19 34.10 -29.61 -15.21
C GLY A 19 34.03 -28.34 -14.36
N SER A 20 33.32 -27.30 -14.79
CA SER A 20 33.38 -25.96 -14.16
C SER A 20 32.45 -25.73 -12.97
N ALA A 21 31.49 -26.64 -12.72
CA ALA A 21 30.51 -26.49 -11.66
C ALA A 21 30.95 -27.07 -10.30
N VAL A 22 31.96 -27.95 -10.27
CA VAL A 22 32.39 -28.66 -9.05
C VAL A 22 33.44 -27.84 -8.28
N ASP A 23 34.44 -27.28 -8.97
CA ASP A 23 35.53 -26.51 -8.34
C ASP A 23 35.02 -25.24 -7.61
N SER A 24 33.95 -24.64 -8.11
CA SER A 24 33.34 -23.44 -7.51
C SER A 24 32.69 -23.71 -6.14
N LEU A 25 32.23 -24.94 -5.88
CA LEU A 25 31.59 -25.34 -4.62
C LEU A 25 32.63 -25.69 -3.54
N VAL A 26 33.79 -26.22 -3.92
CA VAL A 26 34.87 -26.56 -2.99
C VAL A 26 35.56 -25.29 -2.44
N SER A 27 35.73 -24.26 -3.28
CA SER A 27 36.33 -22.98 -2.87
C SER A 27 35.51 -22.23 -1.80
N TRP A 28 34.18 -22.31 -1.87
CA TRP A 28 33.28 -21.67 -0.91
C TRP A 28 33.27 -22.37 0.46
N ALA A 29 33.33 -23.70 0.48
CA ALA A 29 33.35 -24.49 1.72
C ALA A 29 34.65 -24.32 2.53
N ALA A 30 35.75 -23.86 1.93
CA ALA A 30 37.02 -23.62 2.61
C ALA A 30 37.10 -22.29 3.39
N HIS A 31 36.13 -21.38 3.21
CA HIS A 31 36.13 -20.04 3.85
C HIS A 31 35.16 -19.91 5.04
N CYS A 32 34.35 -20.94 5.33
CA CYS A 32 33.41 -20.96 6.43
C CYS A 32 33.77 -22.11 7.39
N ASP A 33 34.29 -21.77 8.57
CA ASP A 33 34.93 -22.70 9.52
C ASP A 33 33.93 -23.58 10.30
N VAL A 34 33.15 -24.41 9.58
CA VAL A 34 32.02 -25.19 10.12
C VAL A 34 32.02 -26.63 9.58
N VAL A 35 32.95 -27.45 10.06
CA VAL A 35 32.86 -28.92 9.95
C VAL A 35 33.25 -29.57 11.29
N PRO A 36 32.39 -30.37 11.94
CA PRO A 36 32.78 -31.13 13.12
C PRO A 36 33.76 -32.24 12.74
N ARG A 37 34.89 -32.35 13.45
CA ARG A 37 35.91 -33.39 13.21
C ARG A 37 35.32 -34.79 13.36
N ILE A 38 35.35 -35.57 12.28
CA ILE A 38 34.99 -37.00 12.30
C ILE A 38 36.17 -37.80 12.87
N ASP A 39 35.92 -38.56 13.94
CA ASP A 39 36.89 -39.47 14.54
C ASP A 39 37.02 -40.77 13.71
N LEU A 40 38.01 -40.77 12.80
CA LEU A 40 38.30 -41.87 11.87
C LEU A 40 38.68 -43.20 12.56
N ALA A 41 38.98 -43.20 13.86
CA ALA A 41 39.32 -44.43 14.58
C ALA A 41 38.15 -45.43 14.64
N LYS A 42 36.90 -44.93 14.62
CA LYS A 42 35.67 -45.69 14.93
C LYS A 42 34.95 -46.32 13.72
N LEU A 43 35.48 -46.18 12.50
CA LEU A 43 34.90 -46.83 11.32
C LEU A 43 35.17 -48.35 11.29
N PRO A 44 34.23 -49.18 10.81
CA PRO A 44 34.44 -50.62 10.65
C PRO A 44 35.51 -50.91 9.57
N ALA A 45 36.20 -52.04 9.70
CA ALA A 45 37.44 -52.33 8.97
C ALA A 45 37.28 -52.39 7.44
N ASN A 46 36.08 -52.63 6.94
CA ASN A 46 35.73 -52.72 5.53
C ASN A 46 35.56 -51.35 4.82
N GLU A 47 35.58 -50.22 5.55
CA GLU A 47 35.48 -48.87 4.96
C GLU A 47 36.80 -48.07 4.98
N LYS A 48 37.85 -48.58 5.65
CA LYS A 48 39.14 -47.87 5.82
C LYS A 48 40.02 -47.78 4.57
N THR A 49 39.54 -48.25 3.41
CA THR A 49 40.30 -48.31 2.14
C THR A 49 39.64 -47.54 0.98
N ARG A 50 38.63 -46.70 1.25
CA ARG A 50 37.96 -45.85 0.23
C ARG A 50 38.32 -44.38 0.39
N HIS A 51 38.35 -43.65 -0.73
CA HIS A 51 38.63 -42.21 -0.74
C HIS A 51 37.55 -41.42 0.04
N PRO A 52 37.89 -40.32 0.74
CA PRO A 52 36.98 -39.65 1.68
C PRO A 52 35.65 -39.20 1.06
N GLU A 53 35.69 -38.75 -0.20
CA GLU A 53 34.54 -38.23 -0.94
C GLU A 53 33.46 -39.30 -1.19
N THR A 54 33.84 -40.57 -1.35
CA THR A 54 32.90 -41.67 -1.65
C THR A 54 32.06 -42.09 -0.43
N VAL A 55 32.60 -41.90 0.78
CA VAL A 55 31.92 -42.25 2.05
C VAL A 55 30.81 -41.24 2.34
N PHE A 56 31.05 -39.96 2.11
CA PHE A 56 30.09 -38.88 2.37
C PHE A 56 28.81 -38.99 1.53
N VAL A 57 28.94 -39.34 0.24
CA VAL A 57 27.80 -39.52 -0.67
C VAL A 57 26.95 -40.74 -0.30
N SER A 58 27.57 -41.83 0.17
CA SER A 58 26.85 -43.05 0.56
C SER A 58 26.01 -42.87 1.84
N LEU A 59 26.50 -42.08 2.80
CA LEU A 59 25.77 -41.74 4.03
C LEU A 59 24.60 -40.77 3.79
N LEU A 60 24.68 -39.92 2.77
CA LEU A 60 23.56 -39.03 2.40
C LEU A 60 22.40 -39.80 1.73
N PHE A 61 22.70 -40.73 0.83
CA PHE A 61 21.68 -41.48 0.08
C PHE A 61 20.93 -42.54 0.92
N SER A 62 21.49 -43.00 2.04
CA SER A 62 20.83 -44.00 2.91
C SER A 62 19.73 -43.42 3.81
N ARG A 63 19.63 -42.09 3.95
CA ARG A 63 18.61 -41.42 4.79
C ARG A 63 17.36 -40.92 4.04
N LEU A 64 17.25 -41.17 2.73
CA LEU A 64 16.14 -40.67 1.90
C LEU A 64 15.52 -41.76 1.00
N ARG A 65 14.89 -42.77 1.62
CA ARG A 65 13.89 -43.65 0.96
C ARG A 65 12.77 -44.04 1.93
N PRO A 66 11.48 -43.86 1.58
CA PRO A 66 10.38 -44.57 2.23
C PRO A 66 10.36 -46.04 1.79
N SER A 67 10.05 -46.94 2.72
CA SER A 67 9.90 -48.37 2.45
C SER A 67 8.68 -48.68 1.58
N ARG A 68 8.86 -49.48 0.53
CA ARG A 68 7.78 -50.26 -0.09
C ARG A 68 7.77 -51.65 0.52
N ASP A 69 6.61 -52.09 1.00
CA ASP A 69 6.23 -53.50 1.01
C ASP A 69 4.77 -53.61 0.57
N SER A 70 4.44 -54.72 -0.07
CA SER A 70 3.22 -54.89 -0.86
C SER A 70 2.55 -56.24 -0.61
N ALA A 71 1.25 -56.25 -0.27
CA ALA A 71 0.39 -57.41 -0.49
C ALA A 71 -1.12 -57.09 -0.41
N LEU A 72 -1.84 -57.73 -1.35
CA LEU A 72 -3.26 -58.14 -1.31
C LEU A 72 -4.40 -57.15 -1.63
N LEU A 73 -5.35 -57.70 -2.39
CA LEU A 73 -6.50 -57.06 -3.03
C LEU A 73 -7.79 -57.30 -2.23
N SER A 74 -8.65 -56.27 -2.11
CA SER A 74 -10.11 -56.37 -2.36
C SER A 74 -10.84 -55.04 -2.10
N GLN A 75 -11.86 -54.76 -2.91
CA GLN A 75 -12.82 -53.64 -2.78
C GLN A 75 -14.05 -54.07 -1.93
N PRO A 76 -15.10 -53.24 -1.68
CA PRO A 76 -15.15 -51.79 -1.39
C PRO A 76 -16.08 -51.40 -0.19
N ARG A 77 -15.98 -50.12 0.24
CA ARG A 77 -17.02 -49.23 0.84
C ARG A 77 -18.16 -49.82 1.73
N ARG A 78 -18.16 -49.40 2.99
CA ARG A 78 -19.28 -48.88 3.85
C ARG A 78 -18.65 -48.54 5.23
N GLN A 79 -19.09 -47.66 6.12
CA GLN A 79 -20.10 -46.59 6.28
C GLN A 79 -20.05 -46.26 7.81
N TRP A 80 -20.57 -45.12 8.29
CA TRP A 80 -20.62 -44.70 9.72
C TRP A 80 -19.26 -44.28 10.34
N ALA A 81 -19.10 -43.33 11.28
CA ALA A 81 -19.89 -42.31 11.99
C ALA A 81 -19.69 -42.38 13.52
N GLY A 82 -19.02 -41.38 14.09
CA GLY A 82 -19.32 -40.86 15.44
C GLY A 82 -18.45 -41.28 16.64
N ARG A 83 -18.17 -40.27 17.49
CA ARG A 83 -17.81 -40.32 18.94
C ARG A 83 -16.41 -40.87 19.28
N ARG A 84 -15.49 -40.02 19.74
CA ARG A 84 -15.29 -39.46 21.11
C ARG A 84 -14.49 -40.38 22.07
N ALA A 85 -13.21 -39.96 22.24
CA ALA A 85 -12.60 -39.59 23.52
C ALA A 85 -11.80 -40.62 24.37
N VAL A 86 -10.75 -40.07 25.02
CA VAL A 86 -10.02 -40.55 26.22
C VAL A 86 -9.08 -41.78 26.03
N ALA A 87 -7.85 -41.85 26.58
CA ALA A 87 -6.83 -40.86 27.03
C ALA A 87 -5.52 -41.60 27.43
N ARG A 88 -4.41 -40.85 27.64
CA ARG A 88 -3.17 -41.20 28.41
C ARG A 88 -2.34 -42.40 27.88
N SER A 89 -1.01 -42.38 27.82
CA SER A 89 0.00 -41.98 28.82
C SER A 89 1.36 -41.70 28.14
N VAL A 90 2.06 -40.59 28.46
CA VAL A 90 3.24 -40.47 29.36
C VAL A 90 4.61 -40.69 28.68
N ASP A 91 5.39 -39.60 28.64
CA ASP A 91 6.84 -39.40 28.88
C ASP A 91 7.83 -40.58 28.71
N LEU A 92 9.05 -40.40 28.17
CA LEU A 92 10.11 -39.49 28.64
C LEU A 92 11.22 -39.34 27.57
N ALA A 93 11.91 -38.19 27.56
CA ALA A 93 13.38 -38.04 27.45
C ALA A 93 13.80 -36.62 27.01
N ARG A 94 13.75 -35.64 27.92
CA ARG A 94 14.57 -34.43 27.85
C ARG A 94 15.15 -34.11 29.23
N SER A 95 16.41 -34.49 29.43
CA SER A 95 17.31 -33.90 30.40
C SER A 95 18.74 -34.02 29.84
N GLY A 96 19.63 -33.05 30.05
CA GLY A 96 19.39 -31.74 30.65
C GLY A 96 20.69 -30.95 30.75
N CYS A 97 20.62 -29.82 31.47
CA CYS A 97 21.67 -29.31 32.33
C CYS A 97 21.05 -28.23 33.23
N ASP A 98 20.74 -28.61 34.47
CA ASP A 98 20.50 -27.63 35.54
C ASP A 98 21.83 -27.18 36.13
N HIS A 99 21.91 -25.92 36.55
CA HIS A 99 22.44 -25.44 37.84
C HIS A 99 22.21 -23.91 37.88
N ALA A 100 21.87 -23.26 39.01
CA ALA A 100 21.31 -23.68 40.29
C ALA A 100 20.90 -22.39 41.06
N LEU A 101 20.35 -22.53 42.27
CA LEU A 101 19.86 -21.44 43.18
C LEU A 101 18.53 -20.84 42.69
N GLY A 102 17.37 -21.04 43.33
CA GLY A 102 17.10 -21.20 44.77
C GLY A 102 16.68 -19.84 45.33
N LEU A 103 15.56 -19.67 46.03
CA LEU A 103 14.72 -20.62 46.80
C LEU A 103 13.25 -20.14 46.84
N ASP A 104 12.34 -21.06 47.18
CA ASP A 104 11.14 -20.95 48.05
C ASP A 104 10.49 -19.57 48.33
N LEU A 105 9.17 -19.45 48.57
CA LEU A 105 7.97 -20.30 48.50
C LEU A 105 6.80 -19.34 48.79
N GLY A 106 5.55 -19.65 48.42
CA GLY A 106 4.40 -18.93 49.00
C GLY A 106 3.18 -18.73 48.11
N ILE A 107 2.44 -19.80 47.86
CA ILE A 107 1.08 -19.74 47.32
C ILE A 107 0.13 -19.16 48.40
N GLY A 108 -0.79 -18.27 48.04
CA GLY A 108 -1.77 -17.73 48.99
C GLY A 108 -2.95 -16.97 48.37
N HIS A 109 -3.99 -17.67 47.94
CA HIS A 109 -5.29 -17.09 47.57
C HIS A 109 -6.12 -16.68 48.82
N GLY A 110 -6.93 -15.63 48.70
CA GLY A 110 -7.98 -15.28 49.69
C GLY A 110 -8.54 -13.86 49.48
N GLN A 111 -9.56 -13.60 48.66
CA GLN A 111 -11.00 -13.68 49.02
C GLN A 111 -11.36 -13.04 50.39
N ARG A 112 -11.79 -11.76 50.42
CA ARG A 112 -13.21 -11.33 50.53
C ARG A 112 -13.48 -9.90 51.06
N LYS A 113 -14.45 -9.25 50.39
CA LYS A 113 -15.58 -8.44 50.90
C LYS A 113 -15.40 -7.08 51.62
N ASP A 114 -16.03 -6.09 51.00
CA ASP A 114 -17.16 -5.27 51.50
C ASP A 114 -17.11 -4.69 52.93
N THR A 115 -16.94 -3.36 53.02
CA THR A 115 -17.91 -2.36 53.54
C THR A 115 -17.49 -0.98 52.99
N LYS A 116 -18.36 -0.08 52.47
CA LYS A 116 -19.37 0.73 53.19
C LYS A 116 -18.79 1.47 54.41
N ASP A 117 -19.01 2.77 54.65
CA ASP A 117 -19.96 3.73 54.07
C ASP A 117 -19.31 5.12 53.85
N ALA A 118 -20.05 6.02 53.18
CA ALA A 118 -19.68 7.42 52.99
C ALA A 118 -19.65 8.22 54.31
N LYS A 119 -18.99 9.39 54.31
CA LYS A 119 -19.64 10.66 54.65
C LYS A 119 -18.82 11.94 54.40
N ASP A 120 -19.59 12.97 54.06
CA ASP A 120 -19.48 14.40 54.38
C ASP A 120 -18.19 15.17 54.05
N GLY A 121 -18.35 16.27 53.31
CA GLY A 121 -17.31 17.25 53.02
C GLY A 121 -17.56 18.61 53.67
N CYS A 122 -16.48 19.39 53.81
CA CYS A 122 -16.43 20.85 53.81
C CYS A 122 -15.01 21.21 53.33
N ASN A 123 -14.79 21.93 52.22
CA ASN A 123 -15.22 23.28 51.83
C ASN A 123 -14.42 24.39 52.56
N ASN A 124 -14.11 25.47 51.83
CA ASN A 124 -13.29 26.66 52.16
C ASN A 124 -11.76 26.50 52.18
N LYS A 125 -10.95 27.50 51.75
CA LYS A 125 -11.16 28.64 50.82
C LYS A 125 -9.80 29.34 50.54
N ASN A 126 -9.70 29.97 49.37
CA ASN A 126 -9.00 31.22 49.03
C ASN A 126 -7.61 31.57 49.65
N GLY A 127 -6.65 31.94 48.79
CA GLY A 127 -5.48 32.73 49.20
C GLY A 127 -4.52 33.06 48.05
N ALA A 128 -4.67 34.23 47.42
CA ALA A 128 -3.76 34.70 46.36
C ALA A 128 -2.55 35.48 46.92
N GLY A 129 -1.38 35.41 46.28
CA GLY A 129 -0.17 36.16 46.68
C GLY A 129 0.93 36.21 45.60
N ARG A 130 1.44 37.42 45.28
CA ARG A 130 2.32 37.72 44.14
C ARG A 130 3.84 37.56 44.42
N HIS A 131 4.59 37.32 43.34
CA HIS A 131 5.98 37.76 43.02
C HIS A 131 7.10 37.76 44.08
N ARG A 132 8.24 37.12 43.75
CA ARG A 132 9.56 37.78 43.53
C ARG A 132 10.64 36.83 42.94
N LYS A 133 11.60 37.43 42.23
CA LYS A 133 12.93 36.92 41.74
C LYS A 133 14.05 37.53 42.64
N PRO A 134 15.37 37.25 42.47
CA PRO A 134 16.12 36.10 41.94
C PRO A 134 17.17 35.61 43.02
N PRO A 135 18.39 35.05 42.75
CA PRO A 135 19.52 35.63 42.00
C PRO A 135 20.30 34.65 41.05
N ASN A 136 21.40 35.15 40.44
CA ASN A 136 22.22 34.53 39.37
C ASN A 136 23.35 33.59 39.87
N SER A 137 23.92 32.81 38.93
CA SER A 137 25.38 32.56 38.85
C SER A 137 25.83 32.34 37.39
N ASP A 138 26.95 32.93 37.02
CA ASP A 138 27.60 32.88 35.68
C ASP A 138 28.22 31.49 35.39
N GLY A 139 28.69 31.10 34.20
CA GLY A 139 28.74 31.75 32.87
C GLY A 139 29.89 31.16 32.04
N PHE A 140 29.79 31.15 30.70
CA PHE A 140 30.92 30.93 29.78
C PHE A 140 30.68 31.65 28.45
N HIS A 141 31.74 32.22 27.87
CA HIS A 141 31.69 33.17 26.75
C HIS A 141 32.71 32.79 25.67
N PHE A 142 32.32 32.89 24.39
CA PHE A 142 33.26 33.02 23.26
C PHE A 142 32.72 34.07 22.26
N PRO A 143 33.56 34.90 21.62
CA PRO A 143 33.14 36.13 20.95
C PRO A 143 32.96 36.00 19.42
N PRO A 144 32.14 36.88 18.80
CA PRO A 144 32.05 36.99 17.35
C PRO A 144 32.75 38.25 16.78
N ALA A 145 33.19 38.17 15.50
CA ALA A 145 33.17 39.19 14.43
C ALA A 145 34.35 38.93 13.44
N ARG A 146 34.24 39.13 12.11
CA ARG A 146 33.81 40.34 11.39
C ARG A 146 33.42 40.02 9.93
N ARG A 147 32.60 40.90 9.33
CA ARG A 147 32.39 40.99 7.87
C ARG A 147 33.53 41.76 7.19
N ARG A 148 33.86 41.42 5.94
CA ARG A 148 34.24 42.38 4.88
C ARG A 148 33.74 41.87 3.51
N ARG A 149 33.23 42.80 2.69
CA ARG A 149 33.24 42.71 1.22
C ARG A 149 34.47 43.46 0.71
N LEU A 150 34.97 43.12 -0.47
CA LEU A 150 35.21 44.06 -1.57
C LEU A 150 35.55 43.30 -2.86
N ASP A 151 35.50 44.01 -3.98
CA ASP A 151 35.42 43.53 -5.36
C ASP A 151 36.77 43.20 -6.05
N GLN A 152 36.64 42.53 -7.21
CA GLN A 152 37.48 42.59 -8.43
C GLN A 152 39.01 42.42 -8.31
N ASP A 153 39.57 41.46 -9.07
CA ASP A 153 40.36 41.84 -10.26
C ASP A 153 40.56 40.71 -11.30
N GLN A 154 41.13 41.07 -12.46
CA GLN A 154 41.14 40.31 -13.71
C GLN A 154 42.35 39.36 -13.95
N GLN A 155 42.13 38.39 -14.87
CA GLN A 155 43.09 37.81 -15.85
C GLN A 155 44.42 37.17 -15.39
N ILE A 156 44.72 35.98 -15.93
CA ILE A 156 45.68 35.80 -17.06
C ILE A 156 45.70 34.32 -17.48
N CYS A 157 45.46 34.05 -18.77
CA CYS A 157 45.76 32.77 -19.40
C CYS A 157 47.23 32.73 -19.85
N ARG A 158 47.89 31.57 -19.80
CA ARG A 158 49.13 31.30 -20.54
C ARG A 158 48.97 30.08 -21.44
N ILE A 159 49.62 30.13 -22.60
CA ILE A 159 49.41 29.26 -23.77
C ILE A 159 50.77 28.71 -24.24
N PHE A 160 50.71 27.62 -25.03
CA PHE A 160 51.58 27.21 -26.17
C PHE A 160 52.65 26.13 -25.90
N PRO A 161 53.18 25.46 -26.97
CA PRO A 161 52.76 25.36 -28.40
C PRO A 161 52.49 23.88 -28.83
N GLY A 162 52.22 23.46 -30.08
CA GLY A 162 52.10 24.01 -31.46
C GLY A 162 51.80 22.83 -32.43
N GLY A 163 51.54 22.96 -33.75
CA GLY A 163 51.56 24.11 -34.68
C GLY A 163 50.81 23.81 -36.01
N ALA A 164 51.02 24.65 -37.04
CA ALA A 164 50.32 24.66 -38.36
C ALA A 164 50.96 23.67 -39.39
N ALA A 165 50.56 23.51 -40.68
CA ALA A 165 49.68 24.22 -41.64
C ALA A 165 49.23 23.21 -42.77
N ARG A 166 48.59 23.53 -43.93
CA ARG A 166 48.15 24.78 -44.60
C ARG A 166 46.92 24.54 -45.54
N GLU A 167 46.88 25.15 -46.73
CA GLU A 167 45.80 25.29 -47.73
C GLU A 167 46.00 24.42 -49.00
N GLY A 168 44.94 24.17 -49.79
CA GLY A 168 45.02 23.66 -51.18
C GLY A 168 43.65 23.44 -51.84
N THR A 169 43.42 24.00 -53.04
CA THR A 169 42.14 23.99 -53.77
C THR A 169 42.29 23.44 -55.20
N ILE A 170 41.17 23.04 -55.83
CA ILE A 170 40.94 22.73 -57.27
C ILE A 170 40.96 21.23 -57.67
N GLY A 171 39.95 20.79 -58.44
CA GLY A 171 40.16 19.78 -59.50
C GLY A 171 39.18 18.59 -59.60
N SER A 172 38.06 18.78 -60.29
CA SER A 172 37.16 17.79 -60.95
C SER A 172 37.61 16.32 -61.15
N CYS A 173 36.69 15.35 -60.94
CA CYS A 173 36.03 14.63 -62.07
C CYS A 173 34.80 13.77 -61.67
N GLN A 174 34.02 13.38 -62.68
CA GLN A 174 32.80 12.53 -62.69
C GLN A 174 33.13 11.04 -62.37
N SER A 175 32.22 10.10 -62.08
CA SER A 175 30.75 10.00 -61.87
C SER A 175 30.48 8.73 -61.01
N ILE A 176 29.31 8.53 -60.40
CA ILE A 176 28.19 7.70 -60.89
C ILE A 176 27.01 7.87 -59.92
N GLN A 177 25.78 7.72 -60.42
CA GLN A 177 24.54 7.87 -59.63
C GLN A 177 24.29 6.68 -58.72
N GLU A 178 23.83 6.94 -57.49
CA GLU A 178 22.79 6.13 -56.86
C GLU A 178 21.88 7.06 -56.05
N GLN A 179 20.56 6.94 -56.26
CA GLN A 179 19.56 7.71 -55.54
C GLN A 179 19.14 6.94 -54.29
N GLU A 180 19.34 7.48 -53.10
CA GLU A 180 18.38 7.26 -52.00
C GLU A 180 18.08 8.59 -51.30
N GLY A 181 16.79 8.93 -51.28
CA GLY A 181 16.29 10.13 -50.62
C GLY A 181 16.09 9.89 -49.14
N ILE A 182 17.08 10.26 -48.32
CA ILE A 182 16.91 10.33 -46.87
C ILE A 182 16.15 11.63 -46.54
N SER A 183 14.82 11.52 -46.44
CA SER A 183 14.00 12.53 -45.77
C SER A 183 14.56 12.79 -44.36
N PRO A 184 14.63 14.05 -43.89
CA PRO A 184 15.08 14.31 -42.53
C PRO A 184 14.08 13.69 -41.55
N VAL A 185 14.54 12.76 -40.72
CA VAL A 185 13.71 12.11 -39.69
C VAL A 185 13.42 13.12 -38.59
N SER A 186 12.37 13.92 -38.79
CA SER A 186 11.75 14.69 -37.72
C SER A 186 10.93 13.74 -36.86
N ASN A 187 11.46 13.41 -35.69
CA ASN A 187 10.73 13.53 -34.42
C ASN A 187 11.69 13.20 -33.27
N SER A 188 12.03 14.23 -32.50
CA SER A 188 12.46 14.05 -31.12
C SER A 188 11.32 13.35 -30.37
N SER A 189 11.56 12.15 -29.83
CA SER A 189 10.63 11.45 -28.95
C SER A 189 10.59 12.13 -27.58
N THR A 190 9.95 13.30 -27.50
CA THR A 190 9.51 13.87 -26.22
C THR A 190 8.59 12.87 -25.55
N SER A 191 9.01 12.35 -24.40
CA SER A 191 8.18 11.48 -23.55
C SER A 191 6.79 12.10 -23.36
N PRO A 192 5.69 11.32 -23.41
CA PRO A 192 4.34 11.85 -23.16
C PRO A 192 4.15 12.35 -21.71
N ILE A 193 5.12 12.09 -20.84
CA ILE A 193 5.14 12.50 -19.44
C ILE A 193 6.18 13.62 -19.26
N ASP A 194 5.72 14.78 -18.79
CA ASP A 194 6.54 15.95 -18.44
C ASP A 194 7.58 15.57 -17.36
N PRO A 195 8.90 15.63 -17.65
CA PRO A 195 9.93 15.21 -16.72
C PRO A 195 10.09 16.16 -15.52
N VAL A 196 9.69 17.42 -15.63
CA VAL A 196 9.77 18.40 -14.54
C VAL A 196 8.65 18.15 -13.54
N LYS A 197 7.41 17.94 -14.02
CA LYS A 197 6.29 17.53 -13.15
C LYS A 197 6.53 16.15 -12.51
N LEU A 198 7.17 15.23 -13.24
CA LEU A 198 7.55 13.91 -12.72
C LEU A 198 8.60 13.99 -11.59
N ASP A 199 9.61 14.85 -11.73
CA ASP A 199 10.61 15.07 -10.68
C ASP A 199 9.98 15.71 -9.43
N LYS A 200 9.12 16.72 -9.63
CA LYS A 200 8.31 17.33 -8.56
C LYS A 200 7.41 16.33 -7.84
N LEU A 201 6.83 15.36 -8.54
CA LEU A 201 6.06 14.28 -7.91
C LEU A 201 6.93 13.38 -7.04
N GLY A 202 8.16 13.09 -7.48
CA GLY A 202 9.16 12.42 -6.65
C GLY A 202 9.50 13.21 -5.38
N GLU A 203 9.69 14.53 -5.49
CA GLU A 203 9.95 15.40 -4.35
C GLU A 203 8.77 15.44 -3.37
N VAL A 204 7.54 15.65 -3.87
CA VAL A 204 6.30 15.69 -3.08
C VAL A 204 6.07 14.37 -2.36
N ALA A 205 6.27 13.22 -3.01
CA ALA A 205 6.08 11.92 -2.39
C ALA A 205 6.99 11.72 -1.15
N ILE A 206 8.21 12.24 -1.18
CA ILE A 206 9.16 12.15 -0.06
C ILE A 206 8.90 13.22 1.01
N LYS A 207 8.77 14.49 0.60
CA LYS A 207 8.71 15.64 1.53
C LYS A 207 7.32 15.95 2.07
N VAL A 208 6.26 15.44 1.46
CA VAL A 208 4.85 15.61 1.89
C VAL A 208 4.22 14.25 2.13
N GLY A 209 4.30 13.35 1.13
CA GLY A 209 3.72 12.02 1.17
C GLY A 209 4.19 11.23 2.38
N LEU A 210 5.50 11.02 2.52
CA LEU A 210 6.10 10.27 3.63
C LEU A 210 6.58 11.15 4.79
N GLN A 211 6.99 12.39 4.52
CA GLN A 211 7.89 13.18 5.36
C GLN A 211 9.06 12.31 5.89
N LEU A 212 9.74 11.63 4.95
CA LEU A 212 10.72 10.60 5.26
C LEU A 212 11.79 11.13 6.24
N ALA A 213 11.97 10.43 7.36
CA ALA A 213 12.93 10.85 8.39
C ALA A 213 14.37 10.49 7.99
N GLU A 214 15.34 11.27 8.50
CA GLU A 214 16.76 10.98 8.29
C GLU A 214 17.13 9.60 8.87
N GLY A 215 17.85 8.80 8.09
CA GLY A 215 18.18 7.41 8.41
C GLY A 215 17.03 6.41 8.24
N GLN A 216 15.83 6.84 7.84
CA GLN A 216 14.69 5.94 7.68
C GLN A 216 14.79 5.13 6.38
N ASP A 217 14.58 3.81 6.49
CA ASP A 217 14.47 2.92 5.33
C ASP A 217 13.15 3.14 4.59
N LEU A 218 13.11 2.82 3.30
CA LEU A 218 11.94 2.98 2.43
C LEU A 218 11.71 1.75 1.55
N ILE A 219 10.55 1.12 1.69
CA ILE A 219 10.06 0.11 0.75
C ILE A 219 9.13 0.77 -0.26
N ILE A 220 9.42 0.59 -1.54
CA ILE A 220 8.59 1.03 -2.67
C ILE A 220 7.97 -0.21 -3.35
N THR A 221 6.66 -0.23 -3.52
CA THR A 221 5.96 -1.18 -4.42
C THR A 221 5.43 -0.45 -5.65
N ALA A 222 5.78 -0.90 -6.86
CA ALA A 222 5.39 -0.21 -8.10
C ALA A 222 5.27 -1.16 -9.30
N PRO A 223 4.42 -0.88 -10.30
CA PRO A 223 4.49 -1.57 -11.59
C PRO A 223 5.79 -1.22 -12.32
N MET A 224 6.34 -2.16 -13.09
CA MET A 224 7.60 -2.00 -13.84
C MET A 224 7.58 -0.77 -14.77
N THR A 225 6.40 -0.45 -15.32
CA THR A 225 6.16 0.74 -16.17
C THR A 225 6.38 2.07 -15.43
N ALA A 226 6.25 2.09 -14.10
CA ALA A 226 6.49 3.27 -13.25
C ALA A 226 7.96 3.45 -12.82
N ALA A 227 8.90 2.64 -13.32
CA ALA A 227 10.33 2.79 -13.04
C ALA A 227 10.89 4.23 -13.24
N PRO A 228 10.41 5.07 -14.18
CA PRO A 228 10.81 6.48 -14.25
C PRO A 228 10.47 7.27 -12.99
N LEU A 229 9.28 7.09 -12.41
CA LEU A 229 8.88 7.74 -11.15
C LEU A 229 9.63 7.16 -9.95
N VAL A 230 9.80 5.82 -9.88
CA VAL A 230 10.60 5.19 -8.82
C VAL A 230 11.99 5.82 -8.75
N ARG A 231 12.67 5.99 -9.88
CA ARG A 231 14.01 6.61 -9.92
C ARG A 231 14.02 8.03 -9.35
N ARG A 232 13.00 8.85 -9.64
CA ARG A 232 12.84 10.20 -9.08
C ARG A 232 12.60 10.15 -7.57
N ILE A 233 11.70 9.28 -7.11
CA ILE A 233 11.41 9.06 -5.68
C ILE A 233 12.66 8.62 -4.92
N THR A 234 13.41 7.63 -5.44
CA THR A 234 14.66 7.15 -4.84
C THR A 234 15.73 8.24 -4.78
N GLU A 235 15.86 9.07 -5.83
CA GLU A 235 16.78 10.20 -5.84
C GLU A 235 16.42 11.24 -4.76
N HIS A 236 15.14 11.58 -4.63
CA HIS A 236 14.66 12.50 -3.59
C HIS A 236 14.71 11.90 -2.17
N ALA A 237 14.53 10.59 -2.03
CA ALA A 237 14.66 9.88 -0.75
C ALA A 237 16.09 9.97 -0.20
N TYR A 238 17.09 9.63 -1.02
CA TYR A 238 18.50 9.76 -0.60
C TYR A 238 18.93 11.22 -0.39
N LYS A 239 18.40 12.17 -1.18
CA LYS A 239 18.59 13.62 -0.91
C LYS A 239 17.98 14.07 0.43
N ALA A 240 16.94 13.39 0.92
CA ALA A 240 16.33 13.61 2.23
C ALA A 240 17.01 12.81 3.37
N GLY A 241 18.05 12.03 3.06
CA GLY A 241 18.79 11.25 4.07
C GLY A 241 18.22 9.85 4.35
N ALA A 242 17.48 9.25 3.42
CA ALA A 242 17.02 7.85 3.54
C ALA A 242 18.16 6.87 3.87
N GLY A 243 17.88 5.86 4.68
CA GLY A 243 18.79 4.76 5.00
C GLY A 243 19.01 3.83 3.79
N LEU A 244 18.11 2.87 3.62
CA LEU A 244 18.04 1.98 2.47
C LEU A 244 16.71 2.12 1.72
N VAL A 245 16.77 2.42 0.42
CA VAL A 245 15.59 2.38 -0.47
C VAL A 245 15.54 1.05 -1.22
N THR A 246 14.50 0.26 -0.99
CA THR A 246 14.27 -1.05 -1.63
C THR A 246 12.99 -1.01 -2.48
N THR A 247 13.10 -1.32 -3.78
CA THR A 247 11.92 -1.39 -4.68
C THR A 247 11.55 -2.83 -5.02
N ILE A 248 10.27 -3.15 -4.89
CA ILE A 248 9.63 -4.39 -5.35
C ILE A 248 8.76 -4.04 -6.56
N TYR A 249 9.12 -4.56 -7.73
CA TYR A 249 8.36 -4.33 -8.96
C TYR A 249 7.32 -5.44 -9.20
N SER A 250 6.12 -5.04 -9.64
CA SER A 250 5.13 -5.93 -10.28
C SER A 250 5.27 -5.87 -11.81
N ASP A 251 4.91 -6.97 -12.47
CA ASP A 251 4.79 -7.05 -13.93
C ASP A 251 3.47 -7.74 -14.29
N GLU A 252 2.68 -7.10 -15.16
CA GLU A 252 1.34 -7.59 -15.52
C GLU A 252 1.42 -8.86 -16.36
N GLU A 253 2.34 -8.95 -17.33
CA GLU A 253 2.47 -10.12 -18.20
C GLU A 253 3.02 -11.36 -17.47
N ALA A 254 4.00 -11.21 -16.57
CA ALA A 254 4.42 -12.29 -15.68
C ALA A 254 3.28 -12.77 -14.76
N THR A 255 2.42 -11.85 -14.31
CA THR A 255 1.24 -12.17 -13.50
C THR A 255 0.21 -12.94 -14.33
N LEU A 256 -0.10 -12.49 -15.54
CA LEU A 256 -1.03 -13.15 -16.47
C LEU A 256 -0.52 -14.53 -16.93
N SER A 257 0.78 -14.67 -17.15
CA SER A 257 1.43 -15.96 -17.46
C SER A 257 1.15 -17.03 -16.39
N ARG A 258 1.04 -16.64 -15.11
CA ARG A 258 0.61 -17.55 -14.04
C ARG A 258 -0.80 -18.07 -14.30
N PHE A 259 -1.78 -17.21 -14.59
CA PHE A 259 -3.17 -17.61 -14.84
C PHE A 259 -3.32 -18.50 -16.09
N ARG A 260 -2.58 -18.17 -17.15
CA ARG A 260 -2.61 -18.87 -18.45
C ARG A 260 -1.89 -20.23 -18.44
N HIS A 261 -0.82 -20.39 -17.65
CA HIS A 261 0.12 -21.52 -17.81
C HIS A 261 0.50 -22.25 -16.52
N ALA A 262 0.26 -21.69 -15.32
CA ALA A 262 0.69 -22.34 -14.10
C ALA A 262 -0.18 -23.55 -13.73
N ARG A 263 0.41 -24.51 -13.02
CA ARG A 263 -0.32 -25.66 -12.45
C ARG A 263 -1.34 -25.17 -11.44
N ASP A 264 -2.48 -25.86 -11.38
CA ASP A 264 -3.61 -25.48 -10.52
C ASP A 264 -3.25 -25.26 -9.03
N ALA A 265 -2.47 -26.18 -8.44
CA ALA A 265 -1.98 -26.05 -7.06
C ALA A 265 -1.07 -24.84 -6.79
N SER A 266 -0.72 -24.04 -7.81
CA SER A 266 -0.02 -22.77 -7.61
C SER A 266 -0.96 -21.66 -7.14
N PHE A 267 -2.26 -21.70 -7.43
CA PHE A 267 -3.20 -20.62 -7.09
C PHE A 267 -3.52 -20.56 -5.59
N ASP A 268 -3.30 -21.64 -4.84
CA ASP A 268 -3.42 -21.64 -3.36
C ASP A 268 -2.13 -21.18 -2.64
N ARG A 269 -1.15 -20.61 -3.37
CA ARG A 269 0.15 -20.19 -2.85
C ARG A 269 0.41 -18.70 -3.09
N ALA A 270 1.15 -18.09 -2.17
CA ALA A 270 1.67 -16.72 -2.27
C ALA A 270 3.13 -16.65 -1.81
N ALA A 271 3.80 -15.53 -2.07
CA ALA A 271 5.18 -15.27 -1.68
C ALA A 271 5.27 -14.89 -0.18
N GLY A 272 4.90 -15.80 0.72
CA GLY A 272 4.84 -15.53 2.17
C GLY A 272 6.16 -15.04 2.78
N TRP A 273 7.31 -15.46 2.21
CA TRP A 273 8.63 -14.96 2.62
C TRP A 273 8.82 -13.46 2.32
N LEU A 274 8.26 -12.96 1.22
CA LEU A 274 8.37 -11.56 0.81
C LEU A 274 7.57 -10.68 1.77
N TYR A 275 6.32 -11.06 2.04
CA TYR A 275 5.45 -10.31 2.94
C TYR A 275 5.89 -10.40 4.40
N ALA A 276 6.48 -11.52 4.84
CA ALA A 276 7.15 -11.61 6.13
C ALA A 276 8.34 -10.64 6.22
N GLY A 277 9.17 -10.54 5.16
CA GLY A 277 10.26 -9.56 5.09
C GLY A 277 9.78 -8.11 5.10
N MET A 278 8.70 -7.79 4.36
CA MET A 278 8.08 -6.46 4.39
C MET A 278 7.54 -6.11 5.79
N ALA A 279 6.83 -7.04 6.43
CA ALA A 279 6.32 -6.84 7.79
C ALA A 279 7.48 -6.63 8.79
N GLU A 280 8.59 -7.34 8.62
CA GLU A 280 9.77 -7.15 9.46
C GLU A 280 10.44 -5.79 9.23
N ALA A 281 10.56 -5.34 7.99
CA ALA A 281 11.07 -4.01 7.69
C ALA A 281 10.19 -2.90 8.30
N TYR A 282 8.86 -3.02 8.22
CA TYR A 282 7.94 -2.05 8.83
C TYR A 282 8.03 -2.01 10.36
N LYS A 283 8.19 -3.16 11.03
CA LYS A 283 8.49 -3.18 12.49
C LYS A 283 9.80 -2.49 12.83
N ASN A 284 10.79 -2.58 11.94
CA ASN A 284 12.06 -1.86 12.03
C ASN A 284 11.97 -0.43 11.46
N ASN A 285 10.76 0.16 11.45
CA ASN A 285 10.46 1.55 11.09
C ASN A 285 10.72 1.93 9.62
N ALA A 286 10.80 0.98 8.69
CA ALA A 286 10.84 1.31 7.26
C ALA A 286 9.51 1.94 6.82
N ALA A 287 9.57 3.09 6.16
CA ALA A 287 8.43 3.74 5.54
C ALA A 287 7.94 2.94 4.31
N ARG A 288 6.66 3.08 3.96
CA ARG A 288 6.04 2.40 2.80
C ARG A 288 5.55 3.40 1.77
N LEU A 289 6.01 3.27 0.54
CA LEU A 289 5.43 3.96 -0.61
C LEU A 289 4.86 2.94 -1.61
N ALA A 290 3.68 3.22 -2.15
CA ALA A 290 3.19 2.51 -3.32
C ALA A 290 2.94 3.47 -4.48
N ILE A 291 3.24 3.00 -5.68
CA ILE A 291 2.86 3.67 -6.93
C ILE A 291 1.68 2.91 -7.52
N SER A 292 0.49 3.51 -7.46
CA SER A 292 -0.73 3.05 -8.11
C SER A 292 -0.69 3.30 -9.62
N GLY A 293 -1.43 2.50 -10.37
CA GLY A 293 -1.47 2.52 -11.84
C GLY A 293 -1.71 1.17 -12.51
N ASP A 294 -1.96 0.11 -11.73
CA ASP A 294 -2.36 -1.20 -12.25
C ASP A 294 -3.70 -1.12 -13.02
N ASN A 295 -3.87 -1.96 -14.03
CA ASN A 295 -5.13 -2.06 -14.77
C ASN A 295 -6.22 -2.80 -13.96
N PRO A 296 -7.36 -2.17 -13.58
CA PRO A 296 -8.46 -2.84 -12.88
C PRO A 296 -9.07 -4.02 -13.65
N MET A 297 -8.92 -4.02 -14.98
CA MET A 297 -9.43 -5.05 -15.89
C MET A 297 -8.42 -6.18 -16.18
N MET A 298 -7.21 -6.13 -15.60
CA MET A 298 -6.09 -7.04 -15.92
C MET A 298 -6.52 -8.52 -15.96
N LEU A 299 -7.24 -8.98 -14.94
CA LEU A 299 -7.63 -10.38 -14.77
C LEU A 299 -9.03 -10.71 -15.31
N ALA A 300 -9.70 -9.79 -16.02
CA ALA A 300 -11.10 -9.93 -16.42
C ALA A 300 -11.37 -11.07 -17.42
N ASN A 301 -10.35 -11.50 -18.18
CA ASN A 301 -10.42 -12.61 -19.13
C ASN A 301 -9.84 -13.93 -18.57
N GLU A 302 -9.41 -13.95 -17.31
CA GLU A 302 -8.80 -15.10 -16.66
C GLU A 302 -9.84 -15.87 -15.82
N ASP A 303 -9.53 -17.13 -15.49
CA ASP A 303 -10.43 -18.04 -14.75
C ASP A 303 -10.81 -17.49 -13.35
N PRO A 304 -12.10 -17.18 -13.09
CA PRO A 304 -12.53 -16.57 -11.83
C PRO A 304 -12.25 -17.41 -10.57
N GLU A 305 -12.25 -18.75 -10.67
CA GLU A 305 -11.94 -19.60 -9.52
C GLU A 305 -10.46 -19.52 -9.16
N LYS A 306 -9.58 -19.47 -10.17
CA LYS A 306 -8.13 -19.28 -9.99
C LYS A 306 -7.81 -17.90 -9.43
N VAL A 307 -8.46 -16.84 -9.95
CA VAL A 307 -8.34 -15.47 -9.42
C VAL A 307 -8.77 -15.42 -7.95
N SER A 308 -9.92 -16.01 -7.62
CA SER A 308 -10.44 -16.08 -6.25
C SER A 308 -9.48 -16.81 -5.29
N ARG A 309 -8.89 -17.94 -5.71
CA ARG A 309 -7.89 -18.70 -4.93
C ARG A 309 -6.60 -17.91 -4.73
N ALA A 310 -6.06 -17.32 -5.80
CA ALA A 310 -4.85 -16.51 -5.77
C ALA A 310 -5.00 -15.32 -4.82
N ASN A 311 -6.13 -14.60 -4.89
CA ASN A 311 -6.42 -13.47 -4.02
C ASN A 311 -6.51 -13.90 -2.55
N ARG A 312 -7.21 -15.01 -2.23
CA ARG A 312 -7.25 -15.54 -0.84
C ARG A 312 -5.87 -15.90 -0.31
N ALA A 313 -5.06 -16.60 -1.12
CA ALA A 313 -3.70 -16.98 -0.72
C ALA A 313 -2.81 -15.74 -0.52
N ASN A 314 -2.95 -14.72 -1.38
CA ASN A 314 -2.18 -13.49 -1.30
C ASN A 314 -2.55 -12.66 -0.08
N SER A 315 -3.84 -12.39 0.14
CA SER A 315 -4.33 -11.64 1.31
C SER A 315 -3.99 -12.34 2.63
N ALA A 316 -4.05 -13.67 2.67
CA ALA A 316 -3.65 -14.43 3.86
C ALA A 316 -2.16 -14.28 4.20
N ALA A 317 -1.30 -14.17 3.17
CA ALA A 317 0.15 -14.02 3.34
C ALA A 317 0.57 -12.55 3.56
N TYR A 318 -0.14 -11.57 2.98
CA TYR A 318 0.16 -10.14 3.11
C TYR A 318 -0.34 -9.54 4.43
N ARG A 319 -1.35 -10.15 5.08
CA ARG A 319 -1.98 -9.65 6.31
C ARG A 319 -1.01 -9.06 7.36
N PRO A 320 0.10 -9.71 7.75
CA PRO A 320 0.99 -9.16 8.79
C PRO A 320 1.69 -7.85 8.42
N ALA A 321 1.89 -7.61 7.11
CA ALA A 321 2.43 -6.35 6.61
C ALA A 321 1.32 -5.30 6.43
N LEU A 322 0.13 -5.74 5.99
CA LEU A 322 -1.05 -4.89 5.85
C LEU A 322 -1.51 -4.31 7.20
N GLU A 323 -1.52 -5.11 8.28
CA GLU A 323 -1.92 -4.70 9.62
C GLU A 323 -1.08 -3.53 10.17
N LEU A 324 0.20 -3.45 9.82
CA LEU A 324 1.10 -2.34 10.20
C LEU A 324 0.85 -1.06 9.38
N ILE A 325 0.37 -1.21 8.14
CA ILE A 325 -0.03 -0.08 7.27
C ILE A 325 -1.39 0.46 7.73
N THR A 326 -2.40 -0.40 7.88
CA THR A 326 -3.76 0.02 8.28
C THR A 326 -3.85 0.42 9.75
N GLY A 327 -3.03 -0.18 10.62
CA GLY A 327 -2.82 0.26 12.00
C GLY A 327 -2.05 1.58 12.12
N PHE A 328 -1.55 2.13 11.01
CA PHE A 328 -0.80 3.39 10.96
C PHE A 328 0.47 3.38 11.83
N ASP A 329 1.12 2.21 11.93
CA ASP A 329 2.31 1.98 12.76
C ASP A 329 3.55 2.65 12.17
N ILE A 330 3.60 2.77 10.83
CA ILE A 330 4.61 3.49 10.05
C ILE A 330 3.97 4.60 9.22
N ASN A 331 4.75 5.62 8.87
CA ASN A 331 4.41 6.57 7.82
C ASN A 331 4.37 5.86 6.45
N TRP A 332 3.29 6.08 5.71
CA TRP A 332 3.12 5.54 4.37
C TRP A 332 2.43 6.52 3.44
N ASN A 333 2.61 6.28 2.14
CA ASN A 333 2.06 7.10 1.06
C ASN A 333 1.68 6.24 -0.16
N ILE A 334 0.68 6.70 -0.90
CA ILE A 334 0.34 6.27 -2.25
C ILE A 334 0.43 7.50 -3.16
N VAL A 335 1.16 7.34 -4.26
CA VAL A 335 1.11 8.22 -5.44
C VAL A 335 0.71 7.39 -6.65
N SER A 336 0.40 8.04 -7.78
CA SER A 336 0.00 7.35 -9.01
C SER A 336 0.90 7.68 -10.20
N TYR A 337 0.98 6.74 -11.15
CA TYR A 337 1.72 6.90 -12.40
C TYR A 337 0.84 6.53 -13.61
N PRO A 338 0.86 7.31 -14.71
CA PRO A 338 0.04 7.06 -15.90
C PRO A 338 0.59 5.88 -16.70
N THR A 339 0.21 4.65 -16.33
CA THR A 339 0.58 3.46 -17.11
C THR A 339 -0.17 3.42 -18.45
N PRO A 340 0.39 2.81 -19.51
CA PRO A 340 -0.30 2.71 -20.81
C PRO A 340 -1.67 2.04 -20.70
N ASN A 341 -1.78 0.94 -19.96
CA ASN A 341 -3.03 0.19 -19.82
C ASN A 341 -4.10 0.99 -19.06
N TRP A 342 -3.73 1.73 -18.00
CA TRP A 342 -4.66 2.60 -17.30
C TRP A 342 -5.07 3.80 -18.16
N ALA A 343 -4.12 4.44 -18.85
CA ALA A 343 -4.38 5.52 -19.79
C ALA A 343 -5.35 5.08 -20.91
N LYS A 344 -5.17 3.88 -21.47
CA LYS A 344 -6.05 3.30 -22.49
C LYS A 344 -7.42 2.88 -21.95
N LEU A 345 -7.56 2.57 -20.66
CA LEU A 345 -8.87 2.34 -20.04
C LEU A 345 -9.65 3.64 -19.86
N VAL A 346 -8.99 4.72 -19.41
CA VAL A 346 -9.59 6.04 -19.23
C VAL A 346 -9.89 6.73 -20.57
N PHE A 347 -8.99 6.59 -21.54
CA PHE A 347 -9.06 7.21 -22.86
C PHE A 347 -9.02 6.16 -23.99
N PRO A 348 -10.08 5.34 -24.17
CA PRO A 348 -10.08 4.21 -25.10
C PRO A 348 -9.97 4.64 -26.57
N ASN A 349 -10.43 5.84 -26.93
CA ASN A 349 -10.45 6.33 -28.31
C ASN A 349 -9.21 7.15 -28.71
N ASP A 350 -8.36 7.55 -27.76
CA ASP A 350 -7.14 8.33 -28.05
C ASP A 350 -5.95 7.42 -28.45
N PRO A 351 -4.96 7.92 -29.22
CA PRO A 351 -3.64 7.31 -29.32
C PRO A 351 -3.00 7.08 -27.95
N GLU A 352 -2.14 6.08 -27.81
CA GLU A 352 -1.57 5.69 -26.50
C GLU A 352 -0.74 6.81 -25.84
N ASP A 353 0.11 7.47 -26.62
CA ASP A 353 0.91 8.62 -26.17
C ASP A 353 0.04 9.80 -25.73
N VAL A 354 -1.02 10.11 -26.48
CA VAL A 354 -2.02 11.14 -26.14
C VAL A 354 -2.79 10.76 -24.87
N ALA A 355 -3.20 9.50 -24.73
CA ALA A 355 -3.89 8.98 -23.55
C ALA A 355 -3.00 9.08 -22.30
N ILE A 356 -1.73 8.67 -22.40
CA ILE A 356 -0.74 8.78 -21.32
C ILE A 356 -0.53 10.25 -20.95
N ALA A 357 -0.38 11.14 -21.93
CA ALA A 357 -0.19 12.57 -21.67
C ALA A 357 -1.39 13.23 -20.97
N LYS A 358 -2.62 12.89 -21.39
CA LYS A 358 -3.86 13.36 -20.74
C LYS A 358 -3.96 12.85 -19.29
N LEU A 359 -3.71 11.57 -19.06
CA LEU A 359 -3.72 11.00 -17.71
C LEU A 359 -2.60 11.56 -16.84
N ALA A 360 -1.41 11.78 -17.39
CA ALA A 360 -0.28 12.40 -16.71
C ALA A 360 -0.63 13.80 -16.21
N ASP A 361 -1.19 14.66 -17.06
CA ASP A 361 -1.56 16.02 -16.68
C ASP A 361 -2.67 16.05 -15.61
N ALA A 362 -3.63 15.12 -15.68
CA ALA A 362 -4.66 14.96 -14.65
C ALA A 362 -4.07 14.52 -13.30
N ILE A 363 -3.20 13.49 -13.29
CA ILE A 363 -2.45 13.05 -12.10
C ILE A 363 -1.62 14.19 -11.51
N PHE A 364 -0.94 14.96 -12.37
CA PHE A 364 -0.06 16.03 -11.94
C PHE A 364 -0.79 17.24 -11.34
N LYS A 365 -1.94 17.62 -11.90
CA LYS A 365 -2.83 18.65 -11.32
C LYS A 365 -3.42 18.22 -9.99
N ALA A 366 -3.94 16.99 -9.90
CA ALA A 366 -4.44 16.43 -8.65
C ALA A 366 -3.35 16.39 -7.56
N SER A 367 -2.14 16.00 -7.93
CA SER A 367 -0.96 15.99 -7.04
C SER A 367 -0.33 17.37 -6.81
N ARG A 368 -0.89 18.47 -7.35
CA ARG A 368 -0.41 19.86 -7.23
C ARG A 368 1.02 20.10 -7.74
N VAL A 369 1.58 19.20 -8.56
CA VAL A 369 2.95 19.31 -9.10
C VAL A 369 3.05 20.14 -10.37
N ASP A 370 1.90 20.56 -10.91
CA ASP A 370 1.79 21.63 -11.89
C ASP A 370 2.12 23.02 -11.31
N GLN A 371 1.98 23.20 -9.99
CA GLN A 371 2.26 24.46 -9.31
C GLN A 371 3.77 24.80 -9.28
N PRO A 372 4.15 26.09 -9.24
CA PRO A 372 5.56 26.50 -9.16
C PRO A 372 6.30 25.89 -7.97
N ASP A 373 5.73 26.03 -6.77
CA ASP A 373 6.17 25.41 -5.52
C ASP A 373 5.09 24.44 -5.01
N PRO A 374 5.23 23.12 -5.30
CA PRO A 374 4.24 22.13 -4.90
C PRO A 374 4.28 21.83 -3.40
N ILE A 375 5.40 22.07 -2.71
CA ILE A 375 5.54 21.83 -1.27
C ILE A 375 4.76 22.89 -0.49
N ALA A 376 4.86 24.15 -0.89
CA ALA A 376 4.02 25.23 -0.33
C ALA A 376 2.54 25.01 -0.64
N ALA A 377 2.19 24.56 -1.86
CA ALA A 377 0.81 24.26 -2.23
C ALA A 377 0.21 23.14 -1.36
N TRP A 378 0.95 22.04 -1.13
CA TRP A 378 0.52 20.96 -0.23
C TRP A 378 0.42 21.40 1.22
N LYS A 379 1.35 22.23 1.72
CA LYS A 379 1.28 22.79 3.07
C LYS A 379 0.02 23.63 3.27
N ALA A 380 -0.33 24.48 2.30
CA ALA A 380 -1.55 25.28 2.33
C ALA A 380 -2.82 24.41 2.24
N HIS A 381 -2.80 23.36 1.41
CA HIS A 381 -3.91 22.42 1.26
C HIS A 381 -4.18 21.61 2.55
N ASN A 382 -3.13 21.01 3.14
CA ASN A 382 -3.24 20.29 4.41
C ASN A 382 -3.76 21.20 5.53
N ALA A 383 -3.32 22.46 5.61
CA ALA A 383 -3.83 23.43 6.57
C ALA A 383 -5.32 23.77 6.35
N ASN A 384 -5.77 23.79 5.10
CA ASN A 384 -7.18 24.02 4.75
C ASN A 384 -8.06 22.81 5.14
N LEU A 385 -7.65 21.58 4.78
CA LEU A 385 -8.32 20.36 5.24
C LEU A 385 -8.35 20.28 6.77
N GLN A 386 -7.26 20.63 7.45
CA GLN A 386 -7.19 20.72 8.91
C GLN A 386 -8.21 21.71 9.49
N ALA A 387 -8.33 22.90 8.91
CA ALA A 387 -9.33 23.89 9.35
C ALA A 387 -10.76 23.33 9.21
N ARG A 388 -11.07 22.66 8.09
CA ARG A 388 -12.38 22.04 7.83
C ARG A 388 -12.71 20.93 8.84
N TRP A 389 -11.84 19.93 9.02
CA TRP A 389 -12.13 18.86 9.98
C TRP A 389 -12.07 19.34 11.44
N THR A 390 -11.28 20.38 11.75
CA THR A 390 -11.29 21.01 13.08
C THR A 390 -12.64 21.70 13.35
N TRP A 391 -13.19 22.40 12.36
CA TRP A 391 -14.52 23.01 12.46
C TRP A 391 -15.60 21.93 12.64
N LEU A 392 -15.60 20.88 11.81
CA LEU A 392 -16.58 19.76 11.93
C LEU A 392 -16.50 19.07 13.31
N ASN A 393 -15.30 18.78 13.81
CA ASN A 393 -15.10 18.24 15.16
C ASN A 393 -15.52 19.19 16.29
N GLY A 394 -15.42 20.51 16.07
CA GLY A 394 -15.93 21.52 17.00
C GLY A 394 -17.45 21.62 17.02
N LYS A 395 -18.10 21.33 15.89
CA LYS A 395 -19.57 21.35 15.74
C LYS A 395 -20.26 20.13 16.35
N LYS A 396 -19.63 18.95 16.31
CA LYS A 396 -20.19 17.69 16.86
C LYS A 396 -21.61 17.40 16.38
N PHE A 397 -21.85 17.57 15.07
CA PHE A 397 -23.17 17.35 14.46
C PHE A 397 -23.72 15.95 14.76
N SER A 398 -25.01 15.86 15.04
CA SER A 398 -25.73 14.59 15.25
C SER A 398 -25.95 13.84 13.94
N ALA A 399 -26.12 14.58 12.84
CA ALA A 399 -26.29 14.06 11.49
C ALA A 399 -25.82 15.05 10.43
N LEU A 400 -25.67 14.57 9.19
CA LEU A 400 -25.63 15.38 7.97
C LEU A 400 -26.92 15.15 7.17
N LYS A 401 -27.53 16.20 6.65
CA LYS A 401 -28.65 16.13 5.70
C LYS A 401 -28.19 16.57 4.33
N TYR A 402 -28.32 15.68 3.35
CA TYR A 402 -28.03 15.90 1.93
C TYR A 402 -29.33 16.24 1.20
N THR A 403 -29.30 17.21 0.30
CA THR A 403 -30.48 17.60 -0.50
C THR A 403 -30.06 17.99 -1.92
N GLY A 404 -30.67 17.36 -2.92
CA GLY A 404 -30.38 17.61 -4.34
C GLY A 404 -31.22 16.72 -5.28
N PRO A 405 -30.95 16.74 -6.60
CA PRO A 405 -31.66 15.92 -7.58
C PRO A 405 -31.60 14.42 -7.25
N GLY A 406 -32.75 13.83 -6.90
CA GLY A 406 -32.84 12.42 -6.51
C GLY A 406 -32.20 12.07 -5.17
N THR A 407 -31.90 13.07 -4.32
CA THR A 407 -31.28 12.89 -3.00
C THR A 407 -31.99 13.73 -1.94
N ASP A 408 -32.58 13.07 -0.95
CA ASP A 408 -32.99 13.61 0.35
C ASP A 408 -32.61 12.54 1.39
N LEU A 409 -31.38 12.65 1.93
CA LEU A 409 -30.76 11.62 2.76
C LEU A 409 -30.30 12.26 4.07
N THR A 410 -30.69 11.68 5.20
CA THR A 410 -30.15 12.03 6.52
C THR A 410 -29.21 10.94 6.99
N VAL A 411 -27.96 11.30 7.24
CA VAL A 411 -26.87 10.41 7.70
C VAL A 411 -26.47 10.82 9.11
N GLY A 412 -27.00 10.15 10.12
CA GLY A 412 -26.57 10.28 11.50
C GLY A 412 -25.09 9.93 11.66
N LEU A 413 -24.33 10.73 12.41
CA LEU A 413 -22.91 10.48 12.68
C LEU A 413 -22.74 9.59 13.91
N ALA A 414 -21.66 8.82 14.02
CA ALA A 414 -21.43 7.91 15.14
C ALA A 414 -21.25 8.65 16.49
N ASP A 415 -21.52 7.97 17.60
CA ASP A 415 -21.38 8.57 18.93
C ASP A 415 -19.89 8.68 19.27
N GLY A 416 -19.40 9.91 19.48
CA GLY A 416 -17.96 10.18 19.61
C GLY A 416 -17.20 10.09 18.29
N HIS A 417 -17.87 10.26 17.14
CA HIS A 417 -17.21 10.36 15.84
C HIS A 417 -16.14 11.46 15.80
N ARG A 418 -15.14 11.28 14.95
CA ARG A 418 -14.04 12.22 14.73
C ARG A 418 -13.74 12.35 13.25
N TRP A 419 -13.92 13.56 12.74
CA TRP A 419 -13.53 13.96 11.40
C TRP A 419 -12.01 13.98 11.23
N LYS A 420 -11.57 13.45 10.09
CA LYS A 420 -10.18 13.42 9.62
C LYS A 420 -10.10 13.96 8.18
N GLY A 421 -8.89 14.13 7.66
CA GLY A 421 -8.65 14.49 6.25
C GLY A 421 -7.24 15.05 6.05
N GLY A 422 -6.64 14.80 4.88
CA GLY A 422 -5.28 15.21 4.55
C GLY A 422 -4.21 14.43 5.34
N ALA A 423 -3.26 15.15 5.94
CA ALA A 423 -2.16 14.56 6.69
C ALA A 423 -2.62 13.83 7.98
N SER A 424 -1.90 12.78 8.37
CA SER A 424 -2.11 12.03 9.62
C SER A 424 -0.77 11.67 10.27
N GLU A 425 -0.75 11.56 11.60
CA GLU A 425 0.44 11.17 12.38
C GLU A 425 0.47 9.65 12.67
N ALA A 426 1.51 8.99 12.18
CA ALA A 426 1.77 7.57 12.41
C ALA A 426 2.28 7.30 13.84
N LYS A 427 2.13 6.07 14.34
CA LYS A 427 2.54 5.72 15.72
C LYS A 427 4.04 5.87 15.97
N ASN A 428 4.86 5.91 14.90
CA ASN A 428 6.28 6.24 14.96
C ASN A 428 6.57 7.76 15.14
N GLY A 429 5.53 8.60 15.22
CA GLY A 429 5.63 10.06 15.40
C GLY A 429 5.84 10.86 14.11
N VAL A 430 5.87 10.21 12.94
CA VAL A 430 6.01 10.91 11.66
C VAL A 430 4.62 11.27 11.11
N THR A 431 4.42 12.54 10.75
CA THR A 431 3.23 12.98 10.01
C THR A 431 3.42 12.69 8.52
N CYS A 432 2.46 12.04 7.88
CA CYS A 432 2.51 11.71 6.46
C CYS A 432 1.16 12.01 5.78
N ASN A 433 1.16 12.11 4.45
CA ASN A 433 -0.06 12.16 3.63
C ASN A 433 -0.27 10.76 3.04
N PRO A 434 -1.23 9.95 3.55
CA PRO A 434 -1.43 8.58 3.10
C PRO A 434 -1.78 8.51 1.61
N ASN A 435 -2.61 9.45 1.16
CA ASN A 435 -3.11 9.56 -0.20
C ASN A 435 -2.58 10.85 -0.86
N ILE A 436 -1.97 10.72 -2.04
CA ILE A 436 -1.66 11.82 -2.96
C ILE A 436 -2.19 11.41 -4.34
N PRO A 437 -3.28 12.03 -4.85
CA PRO A 437 -4.00 13.19 -4.28
C PRO A 437 -4.86 12.85 -3.05
N THR A 438 -5.35 13.89 -2.37
CA THR A 438 -6.46 13.82 -1.40
C THR A 438 -7.12 15.19 -1.30
N GLU A 439 -8.45 15.25 -1.22
CA GLU A 439 -9.30 16.44 -1.24
C GLU A 439 -10.39 16.43 -0.16
N GLU A 440 -10.51 15.30 0.55
CA GLU A 440 -11.60 14.96 1.44
C GLU A 440 -11.39 15.34 2.91
N VAL A 441 -12.51 15.51 3.60
CA VAL A 441 -12.60 15.26 5.05
C VAL A 441 -13.71 14.24 5.31
N PHE A 442 -13.46 13.27 6.18
CA PHE A 442 -14.31 12.08 6.35
C PHE A 442 -14.50 11.67 7.81
N THR A 443 -15.57 10.93 8.10
CA THR A 443 -15.87 10.37 9.43
C THR A 443 -16.79 9.14 9.33
N THR A 444 -17.05 8.49 10.48
CA THR A 444 -17.95 7.33 10.56
C THR A 444 -19.42 7.75 10.82
N PRO A 445 -20.37 7.33 9.96
CA PRO A 445 -21.79 7.42 10.22
C PRO A 445 -22.25 6.35 11.22
N HIS A 446 -23.36 6.60 11.90
CA HIS A 446 -23.97 5.64 12.81
C HIS A 446 -24.79 4.61 12.03
N ARG A 447 -24.38 3.35 12.06
CA ARG A 447 -24.92 2.22 11.26
C ARG A 447 -26.44 1.98 11.35
N LEU A 448 -27.12 2.56 12.34
CA LEU A 448 -28.57 2.47 12.57
C LEU A 448 -29.33 3.79 12.34
N ARG A 449 -28.65 4.90 11.98
CA ARG A 449 -29.27 6.24 11.83
C ARG A 449 -29.06 6.77 10.42
N VAL A 450 -29.51 6.05 9.39
CA VAL A 450 -29.50 6.54 8.00
C VAL A 450 -30.87 6.34 7.39
N GLU A 451 -31.46 7.42 6.88
CA GLU A 451 -32.85 7.49 6.42
C GLU A 451 -32.95 8.30 5.13
N GLY A 452 -33.80 7.86 4.21
CA GLY A 452 -34.15 8.61 3.00
C GLY A 452 -33.59 8.04 1.70
N THR A 453 -33.49 8.86 0.67
CA THR A 453 -33.10 8.44 -0.69
C THR A 453 -31.86 9.19 -1.18
N VAL A 454 -31.04 8.52 -1.98
CA VAL A 454 -29.82 9.10 -2.54
C VAL A 454 -29.54 8.56 -3.94
N SER A 455 -29.12 9.46 -4.82
CA SER A 455 -28.67 9.16 -6.19
C SER A 455 -27.17 9.39 -6.31
N ALA A 456 -26.47 8.49 -6.99
CA ALA A 456 -25.07 8.67 -7.33
C ALA A 456 -24.89 9.75 -8.39
N THR A 457 -23.79 10.51 -8.26
CA THR A 457 -23.41 11.58 -9.19
C THR A 457 -22.25 11.17 -10.10
N LYS A 458 -21.55 10.07 -9.78
CA LYS A 458 -20.54 9.43 -10.63
C LYS A 458 -20.74 7.91 -10.62
N PRO A 459 -20.37 7.18 -11.69
CA PRO A 459 -20.48 5.73 -11.71
C PRO A 459 -19.42 5.09 -10.80
N LEU A 460 -19.72 3.89 -10.30
CA LEU A 460 -18.81 3.10 -9.46
C LEU A 460 -18.11 2.04 -10.31
N SER A 461 -16.77 2.03 -10.32
CA SER A 461 -16.00 0.90 -10.83
C SER A 461 -15.71 -0.08 -9.70
N HIS A 462 -16.22 -1.32 -9.79
CA HIS A 462 -16.00 -2.34 -8.77
C HIS A 462 -15.76 -3.72 -9.42
N ASN A 463 -14.62 -4.35 -9.10
CA ASN A 463 -14.20 -5.64 -9.67
C ASN A 463 -14.32 -5.69 -11.21
N GLY A 464 -13.91 -4.63 -11.88
CA GLY A 464 -13.98 -4.48 -13.34
C GLY A 464 -15.39 -4.30 -13.93
N THR A 465 -16.43 -4.25 -13.09
CA THR A 465 -17.78 -3.87 -13.51
C THR A 465 -18.01 -2.39 -13.27
N LEU A 466 -18.47 -1.66 -14.29
CA LEU A 466 -18.96 -0.30 -14.14
C LEU A 466 -20.45 -0.32 -13.78
N ILE A 467 -20.81 0.30 -12.66
CA ILE A 467 -22.16 0.41 -12.12
C ILE A 467 -22.60 1.87 -12.32
N GLU A 468 -23.72 2.08 -13.00
CA GLU A 468 -24.13 3.40 -13.52
C GLU A 468 -25.52 3.81 -13.01
N ASN A 469 -25.72 5.11 -12.78
CA ASN A 469 -26.98 5.72 -12.34
C ASN A 469 -27.58 5.02 -11.11
N ILE A 470 -26.75 4.84 -10.07
CA ILE A 470 -27.17 4.20 -8.82
C ILE A 470 -28.19 5.08 -8.10
N GLN A 471 -29.27 4.48 -7.63
CA GLN A 471 -30.23 5.09 -6.71
C GLN A 471 -30.46 4.12 -5.55
N ALA A 472 -30.47 4.62 -4.32
CA ALA A 472 -30.69 3.80 -3.13
C ALA A 472 -31.68 4.45 -2.17
N ARG A 473 -32.36 3.61 -1.38
CA ARG A 473 -33.19 4.02 -0.23
C ARG A 473 -32.69 3.35 1.03
N PHE A 474 -32.57 4.15 2.10
CA PHE A 474 -32.16 3.72 3.42
C PHE A 474 -33.32 3.86 4.41
N GLU A 475 -33.49 2.83 5.24
CA GLU A 475 -34.42 2.78 6.37
C GLU A 475 -33.71 2.10 7.56
N GLU A 476 -33.81 2.67 8.76
CA GLU A 476 -33.16 2.20 10.00
C GLU A 476 -31.64 1.93 9.84
N GLY A 477 -30.97 2.78 9.08
CA GLY A 477 -29.53 2.66 8.78
C GLY A 477 -29.17 1.59 7.75
N ARG A 478 -30.14 0.93 7.11
CA ARG A 478 -29.95 -0.16 6.15
C ARG A 478 -30.41 0.24 4.75
N MET A 479 -29.61 -0.07 3.74
CA MET A 479 -30.03 0.01 2.34
C MET A 479 -31.07 -1.08 2.05
N VAL A 480 -32.33 -0.66 1.93
CA VAL A 480 -33.50 -1.51 1.68
C VAL A 480 -33.85 -1.63 0.20
N GLU A 481 -33.38 -0.68 -0.63
CA GLU A 481 -33.59 -0.67 -2.07
C GLU A 481 -32.33 -0.16 -2.77
N LEU A 482 -31.98 -0.80 -3.88
CA LEU A 482 -30.91 -0.40 -4.79
C LEU A 482 -31.44 -0.56 -6.23
N LYS A 483 -31.24 0.48 -7.05
CA LYS A 483 -31.47 0.48 -8.49
C LYS A 483 -30.21 0.97 -9.20
N ALA A 484 -29.87 0.41 -10.36
CA ALA A 484 -28.82 0.95 -11.23
C ALA A 484 -29.08 0.56 -12.69
N THR A 485 -28.84 1.47 -13.64
CA THR A 485 -29.08 1.17 -15.08
C THR A 485 -28.12 0.12 -15.64
N LYS A 486 -27.00 -0.11 -14.94
CA LYS A 486 -25.97 -1.09 -15.26
C LYS A 486 -25.31 -1.56 -13.97
N GLY A 487 -24.92 -2.84 -13.91
CA GLY A 487 -24.18 -3.38 -12.77
C GLY A 487 -24.98 -3.65 -11.49
N GLU A 488 -26.30 -3.38 -11.46
CA GLU A 488 -27.17 -3.57 -10.29
C GLU A 488 -27.04 -4.96 -9.64
N ASN A 489 -27.07 -6.02 -10.45
CA ASN A 489 -26.92 -7.41 -10.00
C ASN A 489 -25.53 -7.71 -9.42
N VAL A 490 -24.49 -6.99 -9.84
CA VAL A 490 -23.14 -7.14 -9.28
C VAL A 490 -23.08 -6.43 -7.94
N PHE A 491 -23.59 -5.20 -7.84
CA PHE A 491 -23.58 -4.46 -6.58
C PHE A 491 -24.43 -5.14 -5.51
N ASN A 492 -25.65 -5.60 -5.84
CA ASN A 492 -26.49 -6.36 -4.89
C ASN A 492 -25.78 -7.61 -4.32
N LYS A 493 -25.10 -8.41 -5.17
CA LYS A 493 -24.34 -9.57 -4.70
C LYS A 493 -23.24 -9.22 -3.70
N VAL A 494 -22.60 -8.07 -3.88
CA VAL A 494 -21.54 -7.60 -2.97
C VAL A 494 -22.14 -7.08 -1.66
N LEU A 495 -23.29 -6.41 -1.73
CA LEU A 495 -24.08 -6.01 -0.57
C LEU A 495 -24.67 -7.21 0.23
N ASP A 496 -24.70 -8.40 -0.36
CA ASP A 496 -25.14 -9.63 0.31
C ASP A 496 -23.98 -10.40 1.00
N THR A 497 -22.78 -9.80 1.09
CA THR A 497 -21.60 -10.43 1.71
C THR A 497 -21.79 -10.72 3.21
N ASP A 498 -22.37 -9.78 3.96
CA ASP A 498 -22.65 -9.91 5.40
C ASP A 498 -23.73 -8.91 5.86
N GLU A 499 -24.07 -8.89 7.16
CA GLU A 499 -25.10 -7.99 7.70
C GLU A 499 -24.74 -6.50 7.56
N GLY A 500 -23.46 -6.16 7.75
CA GLY A 500 -22.95 -4.81 7.70
C GLY A 500 -22.77 -4.27 6.28
N ALA A 501 -22.65 -5.15 5.27
CA ALA A 501 -22.48 -4.77 3.87
C ALA A 501 -23.61 -3.86 3.33
N ARG A 502 -24.82 -3.91 3.91
CA ARG A 502 -25.96 -3.02 3.59
C ARG A 502 -26.10 -1.80 4.52
N ARG A 503 -25.07 -1.47 5.30
CA ARG A 503 -25.03 -0.29 6.20
C ARG A 503 -23.81 0.56 5.87
N LEU A 504 -23.84 1.86 6.21
CA LEU A 504 -22.72 2.76 5.93
C LEU A 504 -21.58 2.58 6.94
N GLY A 505 -20.35 2.63 6.45
CA GLY A 505 -19.10 2.65 7.24
C GLY A 505 -18.41 4.01 7.27
N GLU A 506 -18.70 4.88 6.30
CA GLU A 506 -18.07 6.19 6.14
C GLU A 506 -18.99 7.18 5.42
N VAL A 507 -18.73 8.47 5.70
CA VAL A 507 -19.26 9.62 4.99
C VAL A 507 -18.14 10.65 4.81
N ALA A 508 -17.95 11.11 3.57
CA ALA A 508 -16.85 12.01 3.19
C ALA A 508 -17.33 13.23 2.41
N LEU A 509 -16.65 14.35 2.63
CA LEU A 509 -16.96 15.68 2.08
C LEU A 509 -15.78 16.18 1.24
N VAL A 510 -16.03 16.40 -0.05
CA VAL A 510 -15.05 16.85 -1.06
C VAL A 510 -15.66 18.01 -1.84
N PRO A 511 -14.97 19.16 -1.97
CA PRO A 511 -15.48 20.29 -2.76
C PRO A 511 -15.54 19.93 -4.26
N HIS A 512 -16.60 20.37 -4.93
CA HIS A 512 -16.84 20.11 -6.35
C HIS A 512 -15.82 20.82 -7.26
N SER A 513 -15.22 21.91 -6.78
CA SER A 513 -14.11 22.66 -7.38
C SER A 513 -12.74 21.96 -7.29
N SER A 514 -12.65 20.80 -6.63
CA SER A 514 -11.40 20.04 -6.51
C SER A 514 -10.79 19.71 -7.89
N PRO A 515 -9.44 19.64 -8.02
CA PRO A 515 -8.79 19.41 -9.32
C PRO A 515 -9.22 18.10 -10.01
N ILE A 516 -9.56 17.07 -9.22
CA ILE A 516 -10.02 15.78 -9.72
C ILE A 516 -11.46 15.90 -10.25
N SER A 517 -12.36 16.54 -9.49
CA SER A 517 -13.73 16.79 -9.92
C SER A 517 -13.77 17.64 -11.20
N ALA A 518 -13.03 18.75 -11.21
CA ALA A 518 -12.92 19.69 -12.33
C ALA A 518 -12.32 19.09 -13.61
N SER A 519 -11.65 17.94 -13.52
CA SER A 519 -11.12 17.23 -14.69
C SER A 519 -12.22 16.61 -15.57
N GLY A 520 -13.39 16.30 -14.99
CA GLY A 520 -14.47 15.55 -15.67
C GLY A 520 -14.11 14.10 -16.04
N ILE A 521 -12.96 13.59 -15.57
CA ILE A 521 -12.47 12.24 -15.87
C ILE A 521 -13.08 11.24 -14.87
N LEU A 522 -13.49 10.07 -15.37
CA LEU A 522 -13.67 8.85 -14.58
C LEU A 522 -12.36 8.08 -14.61
N PHE A 523 -11.72 7.91 -13.46
CA PHE A 523 -10.38 7.34 -13.40
C PHE A 523 -10.37 5.81 -13.35
N TYR A 524 -11.49 5.17 -13.02
CA TYR A 524 -11.52 3.72 -12.73
C TYR A 524 -10.54 3.33 -11.61
N ASN A 525 -10.32 4.24 -10.66
CA ASN A 525 -9.33 4.10 -9.61
C ASN A 525 -9.83 4.80 -8.34
N THR A 526 -10.06 4.03 -7.27
CA THR A 526 -10.74 4.48 -6.06
C THR A 526 -10.10 5.75 -5.49
N LEU A 527 -8.77 5.79 -5.36
CA LEU A 527 -7.99 6.96 -4.89
C LEU A 527 -8.35 8.29 -5.59
N TYR A 528 -8.68 8.22 -6.88
CA TYR A 528 -9.09 9.40 -7.65
C TYR A 528 -10.60 9.62 -7.57
N ASP A 529 -11.38 8.59 -7.84
CA ASP A 529 -12.84 8.71 -7.96
C ASP A 529 -13.50 9.08 -6.60
N GLU A 530 -12.96 8.58 -5.47
CA GLU A 530 -13.36 8.94 -4.09
C GLU A 530 -13.07 10.43 -3.79
N ASN A 531 -11.90 10.91 -4.19
CA ASN A 531 -11.42 12.28 -3.97
C ASN A 531 -11.92 13.26 -5.06
N ALA A 532 -12.83 12.81 -5.93
CA ALA A 532 -13.47 13.61 -6.95
C ALA A 532 -14.90 14.04 -6.60
N SER A 533 -15.46 13.63 -5.46
CA SER A 533 -16.81 14.01 -5.01
C SER A 533 -17.09 13.60 -3.56
N CYS A 534 -18.03 14.25 -2.87
CA CYS A 534 -18.56 13.73 -1.61
C CYS A 534 -19.07 12.30 -1.85
N HIS A 535 -18.73 11.37 -0.95
CA HIS A 535 -19.05 9.97 -1.10
C HIS A 535 -19.51 9.35 0.23
N ILE A 536 -20.10 8.16 0.13
CA ILE A 536 -20.48 7.31 1.26
C ILE A 536 -19.96 5.90 1.01
N ALA A 537 -19.43 5.25 2.04
CA ALA A 537 -18.93 3.88 1.91
C ALA A 537 -19.91 2.86 2.49
N MET A 538 -20.18 1.79 1.75
CA MET A 538 -20.90 0.62 2.24
C MET A 538 -19.92 -0.30 3.00
N GLY A 539 -20.31 -0.76 4.20
CA GLY A 539 -19.54 -1.74 4.98
C GLY A 539 -18.68 -1.16 6.12
N GLN A 540 -17.45 -1.64 6.26
CA GLN A 540 -16.60 -1.47 7.43
C GLN A 540 -16.25 0.01 7.71
N CYS A 541 -16.31 0.44 8.96
CA CYS A 541 -15.85 1.76 9.38
C CYS A 541 -14.38 1.80 9.82
N TYR A 542 -13.77 2.99 9.84
CA TYR A 542 -12.43 3.22 10.36
C TYR A 542 -12.44 3.52 11.87
N ALA A 543 -11.68 2.73 12.64
CA ALA A 543 -11.52 2.92 14.09
C ALA A 543 -10.97 4.30 14.48
N ASP A 544 -10.07 4.88 13.66
CA ASP A 544 -9.44 6.17 13.94
C ASP A 544 -10.38 7.38 13.70
N CYS A 545 -11.58 7.15 13.17
CA CYS A 545 -12.68 8.13 13.07
C CYS A 545 -13.55 8.18 14.34
N PHE A 546 -13.01 7.76 15.49
CA PHE A 546 -13.61 7.88 16.81
C PHE A 546 -12.68 8.63 17.77
N GLU A 547 -13.23 9.42 18.70
CA GLU A 547 -12.48 10.02 19.81
C GLU A 547 -11.86 8.90 20.67
N GLY A 548 -10.52 8.86 20.75
CA GLY A 548 -9.79 7.77 21.41
C GLY A 548 -9.75 6.45 20.63
N GLY A 549 -10.08 6.46 19.33
CA GLY A 549 -10.26 5.25 18.50
C GLY A 549 -9.12 4.21 18.52
N LYS A 550 -7.87 4.64 18.74
CA LYS A 550 -6.70 3.74 18.87
C LYS A 550 -6.75 2.85 20.14
N ASP A 551 -7.50 3.27 21.16
CA ASP A 551 -7.67 2.57 22.44
C ASP A 551 -9.00 1.80 22.52
N LEU A 552 -9.87 1.93 21.50
CA LEU A 552 -11.18 1.28 21.46
C LEU A 552 -11.11 -0.12 20.85
N THR A 553 -11.76 -1.08 21.50
CA THR A 553 -12.00 -2.41 20.93
C THR A 553 -13.06 -2.37 19.82
N SER A 554 -13.04 -3.37 18.92
CA SER A 554 -14.07 -3.53 17.88
C SER A 554 -15.50 -3.53 18.41
N ASP A 555 -15.72 -4.03 19.63
CA ASP A 555 -17.06 -4.12 20.23
C ASP A 555 -17.52 -2.77 20.81
N GLN A 556 -16.59 -1.95 21.32
CA GLN A 556 -16.86 -0.57 21.75
C GLN A 556 -17.21 0.32 20.56
N ILE A 557 -16.44 0.23 19.46
CA ILE A 557 -16.73 0.94 18.20
C ILE A 557 -18.12 0.55 17.68
N PHE A 558 -18.46 -0.74 17.70
CA PHE A 558 -19.78 -1.22 17.27
C PHE A 558 -20.93 -0.74 18.17
N ALA A 559 -20.68 -0.62 19.48
CA ALA A 559 -21.63 -0.07 20.44
C ALA A 559 -21.84 1.45 20.28
N GLN A 560 -20.82 2.19 19.86
CA GLN A 560 -20.88 3.61 19.48
C GLN A 560 -21.50 3.87 18.09
N GLY A 561 -21.95 2.79 17.41
CA GLY A 561 -22.63 2.85 16.13
C GLY A 561 -21.73 2.63 14.91
N GLY A 562 -20.44 2.37 15.08
CA GLY A 562 -19.55 2.00 13.98
C GLY A 562 -19.96 0.67 13.33
N ASN A 563 -19.93 0.61 12.00
CA ASN A 563 -20.33 -0.57 11.25
C ASN A 563 -19.20 -1.62 11.13
N LYS A 564 -19.57 -2.89 11.02
CA LYS A 564 -18.64 -4.03 10.93
C LYS A 564 -18.98 -4.89 9.72
N SER A 565 -18.03 -5.05 8.79
CA SER A 565 -18.25 -5.78 7.53
C SER A 565 -16.92 -6.31 6.96
N LEU A 566 -17.02 -7.21 5.98
CA LEU A 566 -15.90 -7.71 5.17
C LEU A 566 -15.64 -6.85 3.93
N ILE A 567 -16.56 -5.94 3.60
CA ILE A 567 -16.42 -4.99 2.49
C ILE A 567 -16.22 -3.56 2.99
N HIS A 568 -15.66 -2.71 2.14
CA HIS A 568 -15.67 -1.25 2.24
C HIS A 568 -15.73 -0.74 0.79
N ILE A 569 -16.81 -0.04 0.42
CA ILE A 569 -17.08 0.33 -0.98
C ILE A 569 -17.66 1.73 -1.08
N ASP A 570 -16.83 2.63 -1.57
CA ASP A 570 -17.09 4.04 -1.76
C ASP A 570 -17.91 4.28 -3.02
N TRP A 571 -18.91 5.16 -2.93
CA TRP A 571 -19.64 5.63 -4.09
C TRP A 571 -20.11 7.08 -3.93
N MET A 572 -20.01 7.80 -5.04
CA MET A 572 -20.01 9.27 -5.07
C MET A 572 -21.43 9.83 -5.20
N ILE A 573 -21.78 10.75 -4.31
CA ILE A 573 -23.11 11.34 -4.17
C ILE A 573 -23.12 12.88 -4.23
N GLY A 574 -21.96 13.54 -4.22
CA GLY A 574 -21.83 15.00 -4.27
C GLY A 574 -21.87 15.58 -5.70
N SER A 575 -22.38 16.80 -5.85
CA SER A 575 -22.28 17.59 -7.10
C SER A 575 -22.47 19.08 -6.80
N ASP A 576 -22.36 19.92 -7.83
CA ASP A 576 -22.76 21.32 -7.83
C ASP A 576 -24.26 21.56 -7.56
N GLN A 577 -25.08 20.49 -7.54
CA GLN A 577 -26.52 20.51 -7.29
C GLN A 577 -26.90 19.83 -5.96
N VAL A 578 -25.93 19.47 -5.12
CA VAL A 578 -26.17 18.88 -3.79
C VAL A 578 -25.73 19.85 -2.71
N ASP A 579 -26.68 20.22 -1.86
CA ASP A 579 -26.46 20.98 -0.62
C ASP A 579 -26.36 20.02 0.57
N ILE A 580 -25.58 20.40 1.59
CA ILE A 580 -25.38 19.61 2.81
C ILE A 580 -25.53 20.51 4.04
N ASP A 581 -26.39 20.10 4.96
CA ASP A 581 -26.57 20.71 6.29
C ASP A 581 -26.04 19.79 7.39
N GLY A 582 -25.35 20.39 8.35
CA GLY A 582 -25.05 19.74 9.62
C GLY A 582 -26.22 19.93 10.57
N VAL A 583 -26.70 18.83 11.14
CA VAL A 583 -27.80 18.81 12.11
C VAL A 583 -27.20 18.75 13.51
N HIS A 584 -27.59 19.66 14.39
CA HIS A 584 -27.15 19.68 15.79
C HIS A 584 -27.94 18.67 16.65
N ALA A 585 -27.53 18.46 17.90
CA ALA A 585 -28.21 17.54 18.81
C ALA A 585 -29.62 18.00 19.23
N ASP A 586 -29.93 19.30 19.09
CA ASP A 586 -31.24 19.89 19.33
C ASP A 586 -32.15 19.91 18.07
N GLY A 587 -31.65 19.40 16.94
CA GLY A 587 -32.36 19.39 15.65
C GLY A 587 -32.25 20.68 14.84
N SER A 588 -31.55 21.72 15.32
CA SER A 588 -31.22 22.89 14.50
C SER A 588 -30.24 22.53 13.39
N THR A 589 -30.28 23.23 12.26
CA THR A 589 -29.42 22.97 11.10
C THR A 589 -28.48 24.13 10.81
N GLU A 590 -27.29 23.80 10.30
CA GLU A 590 -26.26 24.76 9.91
C GLU A 590 -25.69 24.38 8.52
N PRO A 591 -25.57 25.32 7.57
CA PRO A 591 -24.95 25.05 6.27
C PRO A 591 -23.52 24.51 6.39
N VAL A 592 -23.26 23.35 5.79
CA VAL A 592 -21.91 22.75 5.69
C VAL A 592 -21.39 22.91 4.27
N MET A 593 -22.20 22.52 3.28
CA MET A 593 -21.91 22.73 1.86
C MET A 593 -23.11 23.30 1.11
N ARG A 594 -22.83 24.12 0.10
CA ARG A 594 -23.80 24.70 -0.83
C ARG A 594 -23.26 24.64 -2.25
N LYS A 595 -24.08 24.12 -3.17
CA LYS A 595 -23.71 23.90 -4.59
C LYS A 595 -22.37 23.19 -4.74
N GLY A 596 -22.14 22.14 -3.93
CA GLY A 596 -20.90 21.38 -3.93
C GLY A 596 -19.68 22.08 -3.30
N GLU A 597 -19.78 23.31 -2.78
CA GLU A 597 -18.69 24.03 -2.12
C GLU A 597 -18.92 24.20 -0.62
N TRP A 598 -17.85 24.44 0.15
CA TRP A 598 -17.95 24.76 1.58
C TRP A 598 -18.72 26.07 1.80
N ALA A 599 -19.58 26.10 2.81
CA ALA A 599 -20.45 27.25 3.09
C ALA A 599 -19.75 28.43 3.82
N PHE A 600 -18.45 28.32 4.11
CA PHE A 600 -17.66 29.24 4.94
C PHE A 600 -16.21 29.40 4.43
#